data_AF-A0A1F3KJQ6-F1
#
_entry.id   AF-A0A1F3KJQ6-F1
#
_cell.length_a   1.000
_cell.length_b   1.000
_cell.length_c   1.000
_cell.angle_alpha   90.00
_cell.angle_beta   90.00
_cell.angle_gamma   90.00
#
_symmetry.space_group_name_H-M   'P 1'
#
loop_
_entity.id
_entity.type
_entity.pdbx_description
1 polymer ?
#
loop_
_entity_poly.entity_id
_entity_poly.type
_entity_poly.pdbx_seq_one_letter_code
_entity_poly.pdbx_strand_id
1 'polypeptide(L)'
;MHLLRKKYYFILIAIPVISGFMHIKIFGLDLVGIHVWRQTQTQTVINNFAKEDINILNPKVNENPDTDRIFRMEFPIMQWLFSLFYKIFGDQIIISRILSFITGLLSVLGLFVLFRKIFSDNFLAAAGAWAFNFSPVFYYYTLNPLPDNFALCMSIWSLAFFFIWIDSNRLFHFIFCGFFLCLAALAKLPFILYASAIFSYFFFAVIKKKNSTKHLFIPFLFSLIFLIPVFAWYIYVIPHWHGNGIVAGILNEADFSQISDLLFHNIVSTLPELLINYGSLLFFLAAIYFISRNKIYHHKYFYIFFVLGLSIAAYFFFEINMIGKVHDYYLFPFLPLIFLLVVYGIKKMINSQNKALKYITFFLLLILPVTAYLRSNSRWNTKDPGFNPVLYSHKKELRALCSDNALCIAGNDESRYIFLYYINKKGWVFDKDNLNKDNIEKWMSKGAKYLFSDSRSDTSQEIKNYLDTLIFEQGTLKVFKLKTQHN
;
A
#
# COMPACT_ATOMS: atom_id res chain seq x y z
N MET A 1 -34.96 -0.53 12.78
CA MET A 1 -33.64 -0.30 13.43
C MET A 1 -33.23 -1.42 14.39
N HIS A 2 -34.08 -1.84 15.33
CA HIS A 2 -33.71 -2.89 16.31
C HIS A 2 -33.34 -4.23 15.64
N LEU A 3 -34.06 -4.64 14.59
CA LEU A 3 -33.74 -5.84 13.81
C LEU A 3 -32.37 -5.76 13.11
N LEU A 4 -32.03 -4.60 12.52
CA LEU A 4 -30.76 -4.39 11.82
C LEU A 4 -29.56 -4.38 12.78
N ARG A 5 -29.74 -3.87 14.00
CA ARG A 5 -28.73 -3.94 15.08
C ARG A 5 -28.43 -5.38 15.52
N LYS A 6 -29.38 -6.31 15.35
CA LYS A 6 -29.17 -7.75 15.61
C LYS A 6 -28.65 -8.51 14.38
N LYS A 7 -28.83 -7.96 13.18
CA LYS A 7 -28.50 -8.58 11.88
C LYS A 7 -27.21 -8.07 11.23
N TYR A 8 -26.36 -7.32 11.94
CA TYR A 8 -25.09 -6.80 11.41
C TYR A 8 -24.13 -7.90 10.92
N TYR A 9 -24.23 -9.12 11.46
CA TYR A 9 -23.45 -10.28 11.01
C TYR A 9 -23.64 -10.59 9.52
N PHE A 10 -24.83 -10.32 8.95
CA PHE A 10 -25.04 -10.49 7.51
C PHE A 10 -24.15 -9.55 6.68
N ILE A 11 -23.95 -8.30 7.13
CA ILE A 11 -23.05 -7.36 6.46
C ILE A 11 -21.61 -7.89 6.55
N LEU A 12 -21.18 -8.34 7.73
CA LEU A 12 -19.82 -8.86 7.93
C LEU A 12 -19.53 -10.13 7.10
N ILE A 13 -20.53 -11.00 6.90
CA ILE A 13 -20.41 -12.18 6.03
C ILE A 13 -20.46 -11.77 4.55
N ALA A 14 -21.29 -10.79 4.18
CA ALA A 14 -21.42 -10.33 2.81
C ALA A 14 -20.14 -9.68 2.28
N ILE A 15 -19.36 -9.00 3.13
CA ILE A 15 -18.08 -8.35 2.74
C ILE A 15 -17.12 -9.33 2.05
N PRO A 16 -16.62 -10.40 2.71
CA PRO A 16 -15.67 -11.32 2.10
C PRO A 16 -16.26 -12.07 0.91
N VAL A 17 -17.57 -12.42 0.96
CA VAL A 17 -18.24 -13.13 -0.14
C VAL A 17 -18.32 -12.27 -1.40
N ILE A 18 -18.83 -11.05 -1.28
CA ILE A 18 -19.00 -10.14 -2.43
C ILE A 18 -17.63 -9.65 -2.91
N SER A 19 -16.75 -9.23 -2.01
CA SER A 19 -15.40 -8.78 -2.38
C SER A 19 -14.60 -9.91 -3.04
N GLY A 20 -14.65 -11.13 -2.51
CA GLY A 20 -13.99 -12.30 -3.10
C GLY A 20 -14.53 -12.64 -4.48
N PHE A 21 -15.86 -12.61 -4.66
CA PHE A 21 -16.49 -12.83 -5.96
C PHE A 21 -16.08 -11.77 -6.99
N MET A 22 -16.09 -10.49 -6.61
CA MET A 22 -15.70 -9.39 -7.50
C MET A 22 -14.23 -9.47 -7.92
N HIS A 23 -13.36 -10.04 -7.09
CA HIS A 23 -11.93 -10.21 -7.37
C HIS A 23 -11.56 -11.60 -7.92
N ILE A 24 -12.52 -12.50 -8.19
CA ILE A 24 -12.22 -13.90 -8.50
C ILE A 24 -11.26 -14.07 -9.68
N LYS A 25 -11.41 -13.24 -10.71
CA LYS A 25 -10.54 -13.26 -11.90
C LYS A 25 -9.14 -12.71 -11.62
N ILE A 26 -9.02 -11.80 -10.65
CA ILE A 26 -7.79 -11.04 -10.37
C ILE A 26 -6.80 -11.91 -9.59
N PHE A 27 -7.26 -12.85 -8.77
CA PHE A 27 -6.39 -13.80 -8.06
C PHE A 27 -5.46 -14.58 -8.99
N GLY A 28 -5.91 -14.91 -10.21
CA GLY A 28 -5.12 -15.62 -11.21
C GLY A 28 -4.25 -14.74 -12.10
N LEU A 29 -4.41 -13.41 -12.06
CA LEU A 29 -3.63 -12.50 -12.90
C LEU A 29 -2.23 -12.29 -12.32
N ASP A 30 -1.25 -12.16 -13.21
CA ASP A 30 0.06 -11.62 -12.84
C ASP A 30 0.00 -10.13 -12.46
N LEU A 31 1.13 -9.57 -12.01
CA LEU A 31 1.20 -8.18 -11.56
C LEU A 31 1.05 -7.19 -12.71
N VAL A 32 -0.04 -6.43 -12.73
CA VAL A 32 -0.35 -5.45 -13.78
C VAL A 32 -0.91 -4.18 -13.16
N GLY A 33 -1.01 -3.14 -13.99
CA GLY A 33 -1.78 -1.94 -13.70
C GLY A 33 -0.97 -0.85 -13.03
N ILE A 34 -1.71 0.08 -12.41
CA ILE A 34 -1.13 1.25 -11.76
C ILE A 34 -0.16 0.80 -10.65
N HIS A 35 1.04 1.39 -10.67
CA HIS A 35 2.19 1.07 -9.80
C HIS A 35 2.64 -0.38 -9.84
N VAL A 36 2.51 -1.05 -11.00
CA VAL A 36 3.09 -2.38 -11.20
C VAL A 36 4.57 -2.43 -10.86
N TRP A 37 5.34 -1.36 -11.13
CA TRP A 37 6.74 -1.23 -10.75
C TRP A 37 6.99 -1.52 -9.26
N ARG A 38 6.11 -1.00 -8.39
CA ARG A 38 6.23 -1.14 -6.94
C ARG A 38 5.80 -2.54 -6.49
N GLN A 39 4.80 -3.10 -7.18
CA GLN A 39 4.37 -4.48 -6.95
C GLN A 39 5.47 -5.47 -7.33
N THR A 40 6.12 -5.31 -8.48
CA THR A 40 7.20 -6.19 -8.96
C THR A 40 8.44 -6.05 -8.08
N GLN A 41 8.76 -4.84 -7.60
CA GLN A 41 9.81 -4.63 -6.60
C GLN A 41 9.53 -5.44 -5.33
N THR A 42 8.33 -5.29 -4.76
CA THR A 42 7.94 -5.98 -3.53
C THR A 42 7.93 -7.49 -3.72
N GLN A 43 7.36 -7.98 -4.82
CA GLN A 43 7.29 -9.39 -5.12
C GLN A 43 8.67 -10.00 -5.40
N THR A 44 9.60 -9.24 -5.98
CA THR A 44 10.99 -9.68 -6.18
C THR A 44 11.65 -9.95 -4.83
N VAL A 45 11.46 -9.07 -3.85
CA VAL A 45 11.98 -9.27 -2.48
C VAL A 45 11.35 -10.51 -1.83
N ILE A 46 10.03 -10.72 -1.97
CA ILE A 46 9.35 -11.95 -1.48
C ILE A 46 9.98 -13.20 -2.10
N ASN A 47 10.17 -13.20 -3.42
CA ASN A 47 10.74 -14.33 -4.14
C ASN A 47 12.18 -14.62 -3.67
N ASN A 48 12.99 -13.58 -3.45
CA ASN A 48 14.37 -13.73 -3.03
C ASN A 48 14.49 -14.18 -1.57
N PHE A 49 13.60 -13.77 -0.67
CA PHE A 49 13.54 -14.35 0.68
C PHE A 49 13.20 -15.84 0.66
N ALA A 50 12.28 -16.25 -0.22
CA ALA A 50 11.87 -17.64 -0.33
C ALA A 50 12.95 -18.52 -0.97
N LYS A 51 13.64 -18.01 -2.00
CA LYS A 51 14.58 -18.78 -2.84
C LYS A 51 16.03 -18.70 -2.39
N GLU A 52 16.46 -17.61 -1.75
CA GLU A 52 17.89 -17.36 -1.53
C GLU A 52 18.29 -17.27 -0.05
N ASP A 53 17.71 -16.33 0.70
CA ASP A 53 18.10 -16.04 2.08
C ASP A 53 16.89 -15.55 2.85
N ILE A 54 16.50 -16.21 3.94
CA ILE A 54 15.33 -15.82 4.76
C ILE A 54 15.67 -14.79 5.84
N ASN A 55 16.91 -14.31 5.92
CA ASN A 55 17.31 -13.28 6.87
C ASN A 55 16.60 -11.96 6.55
N ILE A 56 15.63 -11.58 7.38
CA ILE A 56 14.81 -10.37 7.22
C ILE A 56 15.61 -9.07 7.08
N LEU A 57 16.85 -9.02 7.58
CA LEU A 57 17.73 -7.85 7.48
C LEU A 57 18.42 -7.69 6.12
N ASN A 58 18.31 -8.70 5.26
CA ASN A 58 18.95 -8.77 3.95
C ASN A 58 17.93 -8.91 2.79
N PRO A 59 16.96 -7.98 2.64
CA PRO A 59 16.07 -7.98 1.48
C PRO A 59 16.88 -7.82 0.19
N LYS A 60 16.74 -8.76 -0.76
CA LYS A 60 17.49 -8.75 -2.03
C LYS A 60 16.60 -8.45 -3.23
N VAL A 61 17.15 -7.73 -4.21
CA VAL A 61 16.53 -7.49 -5.53
C VAL A 61 17.23 -8.31 -6.62
N ASN A 62 16.76 -8.25 -7.87
CA ASN A 62 17.33 -9.02 -8.98
C ASN A 62 18.42 -8.28 -9.76
N GLU A 63 18.50 -6.97 -9.57
CA GLU A 63 19.48 -6.13 -10.24
C GLU A 63 20.88 -6.20 -9.60
N ASN A 64 21.93 -5.92 -10.38
CA ASN A 64 23.34 -5.83 -9.95
C ASN A 64 23.86 -7.15 -9.34
N PRO A 65 23.81 -8.27 -10.09
CA PRO A 65 24.21 -9.60 -9.62
C PRO A 65 25.68 -9.70 -9.17
N ASP A 66 26.50 -8.72 -9.53
CA ASP A 66 27.89 -8.56 -9.12
C ASP A 66 28.07 -7.95 -7.71
N THR A 67 26.98 -7.63 -7.02
CA THR A 67 26.95 -7.15 -5.63
C THR A 67 26.19 -8.13 -4.71
N ASP A 68 26.05 -7.81 -3.43
CA ASP A 68 25.20 -8.61 -2.51
C ASP A 68 23.69 -8.49 -2.82
N ARG A 69 23.32 -7.53 -3.68
CA ARG A 69 21.94 -7.15 -4.09
C ARG A 69 21.03 -6.74 -2.95
N ILE A 70 21.58 -6.46 -1.78
CA ILE A 70 20.78 -6.06 -0.62
C ILE A 70 20.28 -4.64 -0.84
N PHE A 71 18.95 -4.48 -0.75
CA PHE A 71 18.27 -3.22 -0.98
C PHE A 71 17.34 -2.89 0.19
N ARG A 72 17.79 -1.99 1.07
CA ARG A 72 17.10 -1.66 2.33
C ARG A 72 16.28 -0.37 2.19
N MET A 73 14.95 -0.52 2.20
CA MET A 73 13.97 0.56 2.28
C MET A 73 13.16 0.45 3.59
N GLU A 74 11.84 0.41 3.54
CA GLU A 74 11.04 0.00 4.69
C GLU A 74 11.44 -1.38 5.23
N PHE A 75 11.16 -1.63 6.52
CA PHE A 75 11.48 -2.91 7.12
C PHE A 75 10.62 -3.99 6.46
N PRO A 76 11.22 -5.05 5.89
CA PRO A 76 10.55 -5.90 4.91
C PRO A 76 9.69 -6.99 5.57
N ILE A 77 8.96 -6.66 6.64
CA ILE A 77 8.21 -7.61 7.46
C ILE A 77 7.07 -8.28 6.69
N MET A 78 6.34 -7.52 5.87
CA MET A 78 5.28 -8.10 5.03
C MET A 78 5.89 -9.08 4.02
N GLN A 79 6.96 -8.65 3.34
CA GLN A 79 7.64 -9.45 2.33
C GLN A 79 8.21 -10.74 2.94
N TRP A 80 8.84 -10.62 4.11
CA TRP A 80 9.37 -11.75 4.86
C TRP A 80 8.27 -12.72 5.27
N LEU A 81 7.16 -12.24 5.85
CA LEU A 81 6.03 -13.09 6.21
C LEU A 81 5.44 -13.82 4.97
N PHE A 82 5.26 -13.11 3.86
CA PHE A 82 4.72 -13.70 2.63
C PHE A 82 5.66 -14.75 2.04
N SER A 83 6.97 -14.54 2.15
CA SER A 83 7.97 -15.50 1.68
C SER A 83 7.93 -16.84 2.42
N LEU A 84 7.50 -16.86 3.69
CA LEU A 84 7.32 -18.10 4.44
C LEU A 84 6.23 -18.99 3.81
N PHE A 85 5.16 -18.39 3.31
CA PHE A 85 4.12 -19.11 2.57
C PHE A 85 4.63 -19.58 1.21
N TYR A 86 5.48 -18.79 0.54
CA TYR A 86 6.10 -19.21 -0.71
C TYR A 86 7.01 -20.44 -0.53
N LYS A 87 7.69 -20.55 0.62
CA LYS A 87 8.47 -21.76 0.96
C LYS A 87 7.61 -23.01 1.13
N ILE A 88 6.36 -22.85 1.58
CA ILE A 88 5.45 -23.97 1.86
C ILE A 88 4.64 -24.35 0.60
N PHE A 89 4.13 -23.36 -0.13
CA PHE A 89 3.14 -23.54 -1.19
C PHE A 89 3.69 -23.31 -2.61
N GLY A 90 4.93 -22.86 -2.75
CA GLY A 90 5.57 -22.55 -4.04
C GLY A 90 5.56 -21.06 -4.39
N ASP A 91 6.07 -20.70 -5.57
CA ASP A 91 6.36 -19.31 -5.96
C ASP A 91 5.29 -18.65 -6.85
N GLN A 92 4.04 -19.06 -6.69
CA GLN A 92 2.92 -18.58 -7.50
C GLN A 92 2.34 -17.26 -6.96
N ILE A 93 2.14 -16.28 -7.84
CA ILE A 93 1.65 -14.94 -7.48
C ILE A 93 0.30 -14.95 -6.75
N ILE A 94 -0.55 -15.95 -7.03
CA ILE A 94 -1.85 -16.13 -6.36
C ILE A 94 -1.71 -16.19 -4.84
N ILE A 95 -0.60 -16.72 -4.31
CA ILE A 95 -0.32 -16.79 -2.87
C ILE A 95 -0.20 -15.38 -2.31
N SER A 96 0.60 -14.51 -2.94
CA SER A 96 0.71 -13.11 -2.51
C SER A 96 -0.63 -12.38 -2.57
N ARG A 97 -1.43 -12.61 -3.62
CA ARG A 97 -2.76 -11.99 -3.75
C ARG A 97 -3.72 -12.44 -2.66
N ILE A 98 -3.72 -13.73 -2.32
CA ILE A 98 -4.51 -14.29 -1.22
C ILE A 98 -4.07 -13.67 0.11
N LEU A 99 -2.77 -13.60 0.38
CA LEU A 99 -2.25 -13.02 1.63
C LEU A 99 -2.54 -11.51 1.73
N SER A 100 -2.43 -10.76 0.63
CA SER A 100 -2.86 -9.36 0.56
C SER A 100 -4.36 -9.22 0.81
N PHE A 101 -5.18 -10.08 0.22
CA PHE A 101 -6.63 -10.06 0.41
C PHE A 101 -7.02 -10.38 1.86
N ILE A 102 -6.38 -11.39 2.48
CA ILE A 102 -6.55 -11.71 3.90
C ILE A 102 -6.15 -10.51 4.78
N THR A 103 -5.02 -9.87 4.49
CA THR A 103 -4.58 -8.65 5.20
C THR A 103 -5.62 -7.53 5.06
N GLY A 104 -6.22 -7.37 3.88
CA GLY A 104 -7.33 -6.46 3.66
C GLY A 104 -8.57 -6.81 4.50
N LEU A 105 -9.01 -8.06 4.51
CA LEU A 105 -10.15 -8.50 5.34
C LEU A 105 -9.89 -8.29 6.83
N LEU A 106 -8.65 -8.50 7.29
CA LEU A 106 -8.23 -8.18 8.66
C LEU A 106 -8.28 -6.67 8.95
N SER A 107 -8.00 -5.82 7.96
CA SER A 107 -8.15 -4.36 8.07
C SER A 107 -9.63 -3.99 8.24
N VAL A 108 -10.51 -4.58 7.43
CA VAL A 108 -11.97 -4.37 7.50
C VAL A 108 -12.52 -4.82 8.85
N LEU A 109 -12.07 -5.99 9.36
CA LEU A 109 -12.44 -6.48 10.68
C LEU A 109 -11.94 -5.55 11.79
N GLY A 110 -10.68 -5.09 11.72
CA GLY A 110 -10.11 -4.14 12.66
C GLY A 110 -10.91 -2.83 12.70
N LEU A 111 -11.32 -2.30 11.54
CA LEU A 111 -12.16 -1.10 11.46
C LEU A 111 -13.56 -1.33 12.01
N PHE A 112 -14.16 -2.49 11.79
CA PHE A 112 -15.41 -2.86 12.47
C PHE A 112 -15.24 -2.80 13.99
N VAL A 113 -14.17 -3.37 14.54
CA VAL A 113 -13.90 -3.35 15.99
C VAL A 113 -13.69 -1.92 16.49
N LEU A 114 -12.90 -1.12 15.78
CA LEU A 114 -12.64 0.29 16.10
C LEU A 114 -13.94 1.11 16.11
N PHE A 115 -14.75 1.03 15.06
CA PHE A 115 -16.01 1.75 14.97
C PHE A 115 -17.04 1.26 15.98
N ARG A 116 -17.07 -0.03 16.29
CA ARG A 116 -17.94 -0.57 17.35
C ARG A 116 -17.59 0.07 18.69
N LYS A 117 -16.30 0.28 18.98
CA LYS A 117 -15.83 0.95 20.19
C LYS A 117 -16.19 2.43 20.23
N ILE A 118 -15.99 3.15 19.12
CA ILE A 118 -16.24 4.60 19.05
C ILE A 118 -17.75 4.92 19.06
N PHE A 119 -18.56 4.19 18.30
CA PHE A 119 -19.98 4.50 18.11
C PHE A 119 -20.92 3.72 19.02
N SER A 120 -20.43 2.65 19.65
CA SER A 120 -21.24 1.73 20.48
C SER A 120 -22.49 1.18 19.75
N ASP A 121 -22.39 1.01 18.43
CA ASP A 121 -23.48 0.51 17.59
C ASP A 121 -22.91 -0.46 16.53
N ASN A 122 -23.31 -1.74 16.62
CA ASN A 122 -22.81 -2.79 15.74
C ASN A 122 -23.20 -2.57 14.27
N PHE A 123 -24.38 -1.99 14.01
CA PHE A 123 -24.82 -1.72 12.65
C PHE A 123 -23.97 -0.61 12.03
N LEU A 124 -23.75 0.50 12.75
CA LEU A 124 -22.91 1.59 12.25
C LEU A 124 -21.47 1.13 12.01
N ALA A 125 -20.94 0.30 12.91
CA ALA A 125 -19.62 -0.30 12.75
C ALA A 125 -19.54 -1.17 11.49
N ALA A 126 -20.53 -2.04 11.26
CA ALA A 126 -20.57 -2.90 10.08
C ALA A 126 -20.77 -2.12 8.78
N ALA A 127 -21.62 -1.08 8.80
CA ALA A 127 -21.83 -0.18 7.66
C ALA A 127 -20.56 0.61 7.31
N GLY A 128 -19.78 1.03 8.32
CA GLY A 128 -18.48 1.65 8.13
C GLY A 128 -17.44 0.72 7.53
N ALA A 129 -17.35 -0.51 8.05
CA ALA A 129 -16.48 -1.55 7.51
C ALA A 129 -16.84 -1.90 6.06
N TRP A 130 -18.13 -1.99 5.76
CA TRP A 130 -18.65 -2.14 4.40
C TRP A 130 -18.21 -0.98 3.49
N ALA A 131 -18.43 0.27 3.93
CA ALA A 131 -18.05 1.44 3.15
C ALA A 131 -16.54 1.50 2.88
N PHE A 132 -15.72 1.17 3.89
CA PHE A 132 -14.26 1.10 3.76
C PHE A 132 -13.81 0.02 2.77
N ASN A 133 -14.37 -1.19 2.85
CA ASN A 133 -14.04 -2.28 1.93
C ASN A 133 -14.30 -1.89 0.46
N PHE A 134 -15.31 -1.06 0.22
CA PHE A 134 -15.68 -0.56 -1.10
C PHE A 134 -15.22 0.89 -1.36
N SER A 135 -14.21 1.37 -0.61
CA SER A 135 -13.38 2.47 -1.08
C SER A 135 -12.66 2.02 -2.37
N PRO A 136 -12.73 2.74 -3.50
CA PRO A 136 -12.12 2.28 -4.75
C PRO A 136 -10.61 2.06 -4.64
N VAL A 137 -9.90 2.90 -3.87
CA VAL A 137 -8.46 2.74 -3.63
C VAL A 137 -8.16 1.47 -2.83
N PHE A 138 -8.92 1.20 -1.75
CA PHE A 138 -8.72 0.01 -0.93
C PHE A 138 -9.14 -1.26 -1.67
N TYR A 139 -10.27 -1.21 -2.38
CA TYR A 139 -10.76 -2.27 -3.26
C TYR A 139 -9.70 -2.67 -4.29
N TYR A 140 -9.03 -1.71 -4.94
CA TYR A 140 -7.96 -2.01 -5.89
C TYR A 140 -6.74 -2.61 -5.20
N TYR A 141 -6.17 -1.91 -4.22
CA TYR A 141 -4.89 -2.33 -3.66
C TYR A 141 -4.97 -3.55 -2.76
N THR A 142 -6.15 -3.95 -2.25
CA THR A 142 -6.25 -5.13 -1.38
C THR A 142 -5.83 -6.44 -2.06
N LEU A 143 -5.73 -6.47 -3.40
CA LEU A 143 -5.22 -7.61 -4.17
C LEU A 143 -3.75 -7.45 -4.60
N ASN A 144 -3.11 -6.33 -4.27
CA ASN A 144 -1.78 -5.98 -4.72
C ASN A 144 -0.80 -6.14 -3.54
N PRO A 145 0.33 -6.86 -3.71
CA PRO A 145 1.29 -7.07 -2.64
C PRO A 145 2.11 -5.80 -2.38
N LEU A 146 1.55 -4.91 -1.56
CA LEU A 146 2.16 -3.65 -1.14
C LEU A 146 2.28 -3.60 0.39
N PRO A 147 3.45 -3.22 0.95
CA PRO A 147 3.63 -3.05 2.39
C PRO A 147 2.65 -2.06 3.02
N ASP A 148 2.18 -1.08 2.25
CA ASP A 148 1.19 -0.08 2.65
C ASP A 148 -0.15 -0.71 3.10
N ASN A 149 -0.58 -1.81 2.48
CA ASN A 149 -1.77 -2.56 2.93
C ASN A 149 -1.56 -3.18 4.31
N PHE A 150 -0.38 -3.75 4.55
CA PHE A 150 -0.02 -4.33 5.83
C PHE A 150 0.08 -3.25 6.91
N ALA A 151 0.75 -2.13 6.61
CA ALA A 151 0.86 -1.01 7.54
C ALA A 151 -0.51 -0.40 7.89
N LEU A 152 -1.41 -0.27 6.92
CA LEU A 152 -2.79 0.13 7.14
C LEU A 152 -3.52 -0.85 8.07
N CYS A 153 -3.43 -2.16 7.81
CA CYS A 153 -4.02 -3.18 8.67
C CYS A 153 -3.54 -3.06 10.12
N MET A 154 -2.22 -2.99 10.31
CA MET A 154 -1.61 -2.93 11.64
C MET A 154 -1.97 -1.63 12.36
N SER A 155 -1.98 -0.47 11.68
CA SER A 155 -2.36 0.81 12.30
C SER A 155 -3.83 0.87 12.73
N ILE A 156 -4.74 0.26 11.95
CA ILE A 156 -6.14 0.09 12.32
C ILE A 156 -6.26 -0.74 13.61
N TRP A 157 -5.57 -1.87 13.68
CA TRP A 157 -5.59 -2.71 14.88
C TRP A 157 -4.94 -2.01 16.08
N SER A 158 -3.89 -1.21 15.89
CA SER A 158 -3.32 -0.37 16.93
C SER A 158 -4.39 0.57 17.53
N LEU A 159 -5.12 1.32 16.69
CA LEU A 159 -6.22 2.17 17.17
C LEU A 159 -7.35 1.36 17.82
N ALA A 160 -7.72 0.21 17.26
CA ALA A 160 -8.77 -0.63 17.82
C ALA A 160 -8.41 -1.05 19.27
N PHE A 161 -7.19 -1.55 19.46
CA PHE A 161 -6.67 -1.94 20.77
C PHE A 161 -6.47 -0.73 21.71
N PHE A 162 -6.09 0.43 21.18
CA PHE A 162 -6.04 1.67 21.94
C PHE A 162 -7.40 2.04 22.54
N PHE A 163 -8.48 2.03 21.75
CA PHE A 163 -9.81 2.31 22.27
C PHE A 163 -10.37 1.18 23.16
N ILE A 164 -10.02 -0.08 22.90
CA ILE A 164 -10.33 -1.19 23.83
C ILE A 164 -9.63 -0.98 25.18
N TRP A 165 -8.38 -0.53 25.17
CA TRP A 165 -7.63 -0.23 26.38
C TRP A 165 -8.24 0.95 27.15
N ILE A 166 -8.64 2.03 26.47
CA ILE A 166 -9.31 3.17 27.12
C ILE A 166 -10.53 2.71 27.94
N ASP A 167 -11.32 1.76 27.42
CA ASP A 167 -12.50 1.25 28.12
C ASP A 167 -12.16 0.26 29.23
N SER A 168 -11.20 -0.63 28.99
CA SER A 168 -10.93 -1.79 29.85
C SER A 168 -9.84 -1.55 30.90
N ASN A 169 -8.98 -0.56 30.67
CA ASN A 169 -7.77 -0.26 31.43
C ASN A 169 -6.82 -1.46 31.65
N ARG A 170 -6.92 -2.52 30.82
CA ARG A 170 -6.05 -3.70 30.94
C ARG A 170 -4.78 -3.50 30.12
N LEU A 171 -3.62 -3.56 30.76
CA LEU A 171 -2.31 -3.33 30.14
C LEU A 171 -2.07 -4.20 28.89
N PHE A 172 -2.53 -5.45 28.90
CA PHE A 172 -2.43 -6.36 27.75
C PHE A 172 -2.98 -5.75 26.46
N HIS A 173 -4.14 -5.08 26.49
CA HIS A 173 -4.68 -4.41 25.30
C HIS A 173 -3.77 -3.28 24.82
N PHE A 174 -3.10 -2.58 25.74
CA PHE A 174 -2.14 -1.54 25.37
C PHE A 174 -0.84 -2.13 24.80
N ILE A 175 -0.38 -3.28 25.29
CA ILE A 175 0.76 -3.99 24.71
C ILE A 175 0.46 -4.34 23.24
N PHE A 176 -0.74 -4.84 22.93
CA PHE A 176 -1.16 -5.05 21.53
C PHE A 176 -1.24 -3.75 20.73
N CYS A 177 -1.75 -2.67 21.31
CA CYS A 177 -1.75 -1.35 20.67
C CYS A 177 -0.33 -0.93 20.23
N GLY A 178 0.65 -1.01 21.14
CA GLY A 178 2.05 -0.67 20.86
C GLY A 178 2.71 -1.62 19.87
N PHE A 179 2.47 -2.92 20.01
CA PHE A 179 2.97 -3.95 19.09
C PHE A 179 2.48 -3.71 17.65
N PHE A 180 1.17 -3.48 17.47
CA PHE A 180 0.62 -3.20 16.14
C PHE A 180 1.10 -1.86 15.58
N LEU A 181 1.30 -0.84 16.41
CA LEU A 181 1.90 0.43 15.97
C LEU A 181 3.34 0.24 15.48
N CYS A 182 4.13 -0.54 16.22
CA CYS A 182 5.50 -0.89 15.84
C CYS A 182 5.53 -1.59 14.47
N LEU A 183 4.69 -2.62 14.28
CA LEU A 183 4.59 -3.31 13.00
C LEU A 183 4.16 -2.39 11.85
N ALA A 184 3.18 -1.50 12.09
CA ALA A 184 2.72 -0.55 11.10
C ALA A 184 3.84 0.39 10.65
N ALA A 185 4.52 1.01 11.61
CA ALA A 185 5.59 1.97 11.35
C ALA A 185 6.82 1.31 10.72
N LEU A 186 7.20 0.09 11.15
CA LEU A 186 8.27 -0.69 10.52
C LEU A 186 7.96 -1.01 9.05
N ALA A 187 6.74 -1.47 8.77
CA ALA A 187 6.32 -1.79 7.41
C ALA A 187 6.22 -0.55 6.52
N LYS A 188 5.83 0.61 7.09
CA LYS A 188 5.77 1.87 6.36
C LYS A 188 5.80 3.07 7.33
N LEU A 189 6.92 3.81 7.31
CA LEU A 189 7.21 4.90 8.26
C LEU A 189 6.06 5.90 8.50
N PRO A 190 5.34 6.43 7.48
CA PRO A 190 4.21 7.34 7.69
C PRO A 190 3.13 6.87 8.65
N PHE A 191 2.98 5.55 8.88
CA PHE A 191 2.00 5.06 9.86
C PHE A 191 2.43 5.27 11.32
N ILE A 192 3.68 5.72 11.59
CA ILE A 192 4.10 6.19 12.91
C ILE A 192 3.24 7.35 13.41
N LEU A 193 2.60 8.12 12.52
CA LEU A 193 1.73 9.24 12.85
C LEU A 193 0.55 8.83 13.73
N TYR A 194 0.17 7.55 13.72
CA TYR A 194 -0.86 7.00 14.61
C TYR A 194 -0.46 7.06 16.10
N ALA A 195 0.83 7.18 16.39
CA ALA A 195 1.33 7.48 17.73
C ALA A 195 0.79 8.81 18.28
N SER A 196 0.47 9.79 17.42
CA SER A 196 -0.04 11.09 17.87
C SER A 196 -1.42 11.00 18.51
N ALA A 197 -2.24 10.02 18.11
CA ALA A 197 -3.49 9.69 18.79
C ALA A 197 -3.26 9.22 20.24
N ILE A 198 -2.24 8.38 20.44
CA ILE A 198 -1.87 7.82 21.74
C ILE A 198 -1.27 8.91 22.64
N PHE A 199 -0.29 9.67 22.15
CA PHE A 199 0.38 10.71 22.92
C PHE A 199 -0.55 11.89 23.24
N SER A 200 -1.45 12.27 22.34
CA SER A 200 -2.46 13.29 22.63
C SER A 200 -3.37 12.86 23.78
N TYR A 201 -3.78 11.59 23.84
CA TYR A 201 -4.53 11.07 24.99
C TYR A 201 -3.77 11.20 26.30
N PHE A 202 -2.49 10.80 26.35
CA PHE A 202 -1.69 10.97 27.56
C PHE A 202 -1.57 12.45 27.97
N PHE A 203 -1.28 13.33 27.00
CA PHE A 203 -1.17 14.77 27.24
C PHE A 203 -2.44 15.38 27.83
N PHE A 204 -3.60 15.12 27.21
CA PHE A 204 -4.86 15.69 27.67
C PHE A 204 -5.40 15.03 28.95
N ALA A 205 -5.07 13.77 29.20
CA ALA A 205 -5.41 13.10 30.46
C ALA A 205 -4.67 13.75 31.65
N VAL A 206 -3.41 14.16 31.46
CA VAL A 206 -2.61 14.86 32.47
C VAL A 206 -3.14 16.29 32.71
N ILE A 207 -3.35 17.07 31.63
CA ILE A 207 -3.75 18.48 31.75
C ILE A 207 -5.13 18.63 32.38
N LYS A 208 -6.09 17.79 32.01
CA LYS A 208 -7.47 17.92 32.50
C LYS A 208 -7.64 17.49 33.96
N LYS A 209 -6.59 16.98 34.63
CA LYS A 209 -6.53 16.53 36.04
C LYS A 209 -7.76 15.74 36.51
N LYS A 210 -8.47 15.06 35.60
CA LYS A 210 -9.78 14.48 35.89
C LYS A 210 -9.71 13.20 36.72
N ASN A 211 -8.56 12.52 36.76
CA ASN A 211 -8.32 11.25 37.46
C ASN A 211 -6.83 11.09 37.84
N SER A 212 -6.52 10.15 38.75
CA SER A 212 -5.15 9.72 39.03
C SER A 212 -4.47 9.21 37.76
N THR A 213 -3.38 9.84 37.34
CA THR A 213 -2.64 9.54 36.10
C THR A 213 -1.65 8.38 36.24
N LYS A 214 -1.52 7.79 37.43
CA LYS A 214 -0.57 6.69 37.70
C LYS A 214 -0.75 5.50 36.76
N HIS A 215 -2.00 5.18 36.40
CA HIS A 215 -2.32 4.08 35.49
C HIS A 215 -1.84 4.30 34.04
N LEU A 216 -1.46 5.54 33.68
CA LEU A 216 -0.96 5.89 32.34
C LEU A 216 0.55 5.70 32.20
N PHE A 217 1.29 5.65 33.33
CA PHE A 217 2.76 5.63 33.30
C PHE A 217 3.31 4.39 32.60
N ILE A 218 2.82 3.20 32.97
CA ILE A 218 3.28 1.94 32.36
C ILE A 218 2.92 1.88 30.86
N PRO A 219 1.67 2.17 30.43
CA PRO A 219 1.35 2.35 29.01
C PRO A 219 2.26 3.34 28.28
N PHE A 220 2.54 4.50 28.88
CA PHE A 220 3.44 5.48 28.28
C PHE A 220 4.84 4.88 28.04
N LEU A 221 5.42 4.18 29.02
CA LEU A 221 6.71 3.50 28.84
C LEU A 221 6.67 2.44 27.72
N PHE A 222 5.62 1.63 27.65
CA PHE A 222 5.45 0.67 26.56
C PHE A 222 5.37 1.35 25.19
N SER A 223 4.74 2.52 25.10
CA SER A 223 4.69 3.26 23.83
C SER A 223 6.09 3.68 23.35
N LEU A 224 6.99 4.03 24.28
CA LEU A 224 8.39 4.34 23.93
C LEU A 224 9.16 3.07 23.54
N ILE A 225 9.01 1.99 24.31
CA ILE A 225 9.70 0.70 24.05
C ILE A 225 9.37 0.18 22.65
N PHE A 226 8.09 0.19 22.26
CA PHE A 226 7.67 -0.31 20.95
C PHE A 226 8.13 0.57 19.78
N LEU A 227 8.52 1.82 20.01
CA LEU A 227 9.09 2.67 18.97
C LEU A 227 10.60 2.47 18.79
N ILE A 228 11.30 1.83 19.73
CA ILE A 228 12.76 1.59 19.64
C ILE A 228 13.12 0.83 18.35
N PRO A 229 12.49 -0.30 17.98
CA PRO A 229 12.84 -1.01 16.75
C PRO A 229 12.58 -0.18 15.48
N VAL A 230 11.52 0.64 15.50
CA VAL A 230 11.17 1.54 14.39
C VAL A 230 12.30 2.55 14.18
N PHE A 231 12.71 3.24 15.23
CA PHE A 231 13.79 4.21 15.15
C PHE A 231 15.12 3.54 14.79
N ALA A 232 15.44 2.40 15.39
CA ALA A 232 16.68 1.67 15.09
C ALA A 232 16.78 1.32 13.60
N TRP A 233 15.70 0.80 12.99
CA TRP A 233 15.70 0.49 11.56
C TRP A 233 15.85 1.74 10.70
N TYR A 234 15.01 2.74 10.90
CA TYR A 234 14.97 3.90 10.01
C TYR A 234 16.18 4.82 10.17
N ILE A 235 16.77 4.95 11.37
CA ILE A 235 18.05 5.64 11.57
C ILE A 235 19.17 4.93 10.81
N TYR A 236 19.14 3.59 10.76
CA TYR A 236 20.15 2.80 10.05
C TYR A 236 20.03 2.92 8.52
N VAL A 237 18.82 2.85 7.96
CA VAL A 237 18.65 2.73 6.49
C VAL A 237 18.48 4.06 5.76
N ILE A 238 17.83 5.08 6.35
CA ILE A 238 17.53 6.36 5.67
C ILE A 238 18.78 7.05 5.12
N PRO A 239 19.95 7.07 5.80
CA PRO A 239 21.15 7.70 5.26
C PRO A 239 21.60 7.13 3.90
N HIS A 240 21.20 5.91 3.56
CA HIS A 240 21.55 5.23 2.31
C HIS A 240 20.55 5.50 1.16
N TRP A 241 19.47 6.26 1.40
CA TRP A 241 18.42 6.55 0.39
C TRP A 241 18.77 7.73 -0.52
N HIS A 242 20.04 7.87 -0.91
CA HIS A 242 20.50 8.98 -1.75
C HIS A 242 19.69 9.06 -3.06
N GLY A 243 19.25 10.27 -3.42
CA GLY A 243 18.43 10.52 -4.60
C GLY A 243 16.94 10.16 -4.48
N ASN A 244 16.49 9.66 -3.31
CA ASN A 244 15.07 9.40 -3.07
C ASN A 244 14.35 10.67 -2.58
N GLY A 245 13.40 11.18 -3.38
CA GLY A 245 12.65 12.40 -3.06
C GLY A 245 11.84 12.34 -1.76
N ILE A 246 11.53 11.15 -1.24
CA ILE A 246 10.75 10.95 0.00
C ILE A 246 11.45 11.55 1.23
N VAL A 247 12.79 11.54 1.28
CA VAL A 247 13.52 12.09 2.45
C VAL A 247 13.45 13.62 2.47
N ALA A 248 13.42 14.24 1.31
CA ALA A 248 13.37 15.70 1.16
C ALA A 248 11.93 16.24 1.13
N GLY A 249 10.96 15.42 0.72
CA GLY A 249 9.56 15.83 0.55
C GLY A 249 9.45 17.06 -0.35
N ILE A 250 8.60 18.00 0.06
CA ILE A 250 8.36 19.29 -0.60
C ILE A 250 9.61 20.16 -0.73
N LEU A 251 10.65 19.95 0.10
CA LEU A 251 11.89 20.73 0.01
C LEU A 251 12.71 20.41 -1.26
N ASN A 252 12.40 19.29 -1.92
CA ASN A 252 12.97 18.94 -3.21
C ASN A 252 12.21 19.55 -4.40
N GLU A 253 11.10 20.26 -4.15
CA GLU A 253 10.28 20.84 -5.20
C GLU A 253 10.86 22.17 -5.68
N ALA A 254 11.16 22.27 -6.97
CA ALA A 254 11.70 23.49 -7.57
C ALA A 254 10.60 24.50 -7.93
N ASP A 255 9.35 24.05 -8.09
CA ASP A 255 8.23 24.87 -8.55
C ASP A 255 7.00 24.78 -7.63
N PHE A 256 6.94 25.71 -6.67
CA PHE A 256 5.81 25.81 -5.73
C PHE A 256 4.47 26.12 -6.40
N SER A 257 4.43 26.55 -7.67
CA SER A 257 3.17 26.81 -8.37
C SER A 257 2.37 25.51 -8.61
N GLN A 258 3.06 24.37 -8.78
CA GLN A 258 2.45 23.07 -9.03
C GLN A 258 1.71 22.51 -7.81
N ILE A 259 2.09 22.91 -6.60
CA ILE A 259 1.45 22.47 -5.35
C ILE A 259 -0.05 22.78 -5.37
N SER A 260 -0.44 23.94 -5.91
CA SER A 260 -1.86 24.33 -5.99
C SER A 260 -2.69 23.38 -6.85
N ASP A 261 -2.15 22.94 -8.00
CA ASP A 261 -2.77 21.99 -8.90
C ASP A 261 -2.79 20.57 -8.30
N LEU A 262 -1.72 20.15 -7.62
CA LEU A 262 -1.68 18.87 -6.90
C LEU A 262 -2.71 18.84 -5.75
N LEU A 263 -2.83 19.92 -4.99
CA LEU A 263 -3.84 20.07 -3.94
C LEU A 263 -5.24 19.98 -4.53
N PHE A 264 -5.51 20.76 -5.59
CA PHE A 264 -6.79 20.78 -6.25
C PHE A 264 -7.18 19.40 -6.78
N HIS A 265 -6.25 18.72 -7.47
CA HIS A 265 -6.47 17.37 -7.98
C HIS A 265 -6.81 16.39 -6.84
N ASN A 266 -6.05 16.41 -5.74
CA ASN A 266 -6.28 15.49 -4.63
C ASN A 266 -7.60 15.76 -3.90
N ILE A 267 -8.04 17.02 -3.81
CA ILE A 267 -9.31 17.38 -3.16
C ILE A 267 -10.53 17.08 -4.05
N VAL A 268 -10.44 17.36 -5.35
CA VAL A 268 -11.60 17.30 -6.27
C VAL A 268 -11.71 15.95 -6.98
N SER A 269 -10.60 15.23 -7.16
CA SER A 269 -10.57 13.92 -7.83
C SER A 269 -10.20 12.81 -6.83
N THR A 270 -8.97 12.79 -6.32
CA THR A 270 -8.48 11.63 -5.54
C THR A 270 -9.34 11.34 -4.30
N LEU A 271 -9.65 12.35 -3.50
CA LEU A 271 -10.43 12.22 -2.27
C LEU A 271 -11.86 11.70 -2.52
N PRO A 272 -12.73 12.37 -3.30
CA PRO A 272 -14.11 11.93 -3.49
C PRO A 272 -14.21 10.63 -4.30
N GLU A 273 -13.40 10.48 -5.34
CA GLU A 273 -13.52 9.36 -6.28
C GLU A 273 -12.81 8.11 -5.79
N LEU A 274 -11.55 8.23 -5.35
CA LEU A 274 -10.69 7.08 -5.06
C LEU A 274 -10.68 6.72 -3.58
N LEU A 275 -10.53 7.70 -2.68
CA LEU A 275 -10.45 7.42 -1.24
C LEU A 275 -11.84 7.13 -0.64
N ILE A 276 -12.85 7.92 -0.98
CA ILE A 276 -14.16 7.84 -0.31
C ILE A 276 -15.11 6.85 -0.98
N ASN A 277 -15.23 6.87 -2.32
CA ASN A 277 -16.35 6.35 -3.13
C ASN A 277 -17.47 7.40 -3.31
N TYR A 278 -17.96 7.60 -4.55
CA TYR A 278 -19.07 8.52 -4.83
C TYR A 278 -20.32 8.29 -3.96
N GLY A 279 -20.68 7.03 -3.68
CA GLY A 279 -21.84 6.74 -2.81
C GLY A 279 -21.59 7.14 -1.35
N SER A 280 -20.34 6.99 -0.87
CA SER A 280 -19.93 7.37 0.48
C SER A 280 -19.67 8.87 0.62
N LEU A 281 -19.46 9.59 -0.49
CA LEU A 281 -19.20 11.04 -0.48
C LEU A 281 -20.34 11.81 0.17
N LEU A 282 -21.59 11.42 -0.07
CA LEU A 282 -22.75 12.05 0.59
C LEU A 282 -22.74 11.85 2.11
N PHE A 283 -22.30 10.69 2.59
CA PHE A 283 -22.10 10.46 4.03
C PHE A 283 -20.99 11.35 4.58
N PHE A 284 -19.86 11.43 3.86
CA PHE A 284 -18.75 12.30 4.25
C PHE A 284 -19.18 13.77 4.34
N LEU A 285 -19.86 14.30 3.33
CA LEU A 285 -20.38 15.68 3.33
C LEU A 285 -21.40 15.92 4.43
N ALA A 286 -22.30 14.96 4.68
CA ALA A 286 -23.23 15.03 5.81
C ALA A 286 -22.47 15.11 7.15
N ALA A 287 -21.37 14.35 7.29
CA ALA A 287 -20.54 14.40 8.49
C ALA A 287 -19.92 15.78 8.71
N ILE A 288 -19.34 16.39 7.68
CA ILE A 288 -18.77 17.75 7.74
C ILE A 288 -19.83 18.77 8.19
N TYR A 289 -21.02 18.74 7.58
CA TYR A 289 -22.13 19.62 7.97
C TYR A 289 -22.53 19.45 9.45
N PHE A 290 -22.62 18.21 9.92
CA PHE A 290 -23.09 17.91 11.27
C PHE A 290 -22.04 18.05 12.37
N ILE A 291 -20.74 18.06 12.05
CA ILE A 291 -19.66 18.27 13.02
C ILE A 291 -19.79 19.64 13.69
N SER A 292 -19.94 20.69 12.88
CA SER A 292 -20.08 22.07 13.36
C SER A 292 -21.39 22.26 14.10
N ARG A 293 -22.51 21.77 13.54
CA ARG A 293 -23.85 21.91 14.13
C ARG A 293 -23.98 21.22 15.49
N ASN A 294 -23.41 20.03 15.64
CA ASN A 294 -23.51 19.26 16.89
C ASN A 294 -22.36 19.55 17.87
N LYS A 295 -21.52 20.56 17.59
CA LYS A 295 -20.39 20.96 18.43
C LYS A 295 -19.50 19.78 18.84
N ILE A 296 -19.15 18.93 17.86
CA ILE A 296 -18.39 17.68 18.09
C ILE A 296 -17.03 17.92 18.75
N TYR A 297 -16.50 19.15 18.68
CA TYR A 297 -15.30 19.57 19.41
C TYR A 297 -15.39 19.42 20.93
N HIS A 298 -16.59 19.31 21.51
CA HIS A 298 -16.78 18.97 22.93
C HIS A 298 -16.75 17.46 23.23
N HIS A 299 -16.73 16.59 22.22
CA HIS A 299 -16.71 15.15 22.42
C HIS A 299 -15.39 14.68 23.05
N LYS A 300 -15.46 13.70 23.96
CA LYS A 300 -14.29 13.21 24.73
C LYS A 300 -13.12 12.70 23.88
N TYR A 301 -13.38 12.25 22.65
CA TYR A 301 -12.36 11.74 21.73
C TYR A 301 -11.98 12.71 20.62
N PHE A 302 -12.56 13.92 20.59
CA PHE A 302 -12.34 14.87 19.49
C PHE A 302 -10.85 15.19 19.30
N TYR A 303 -10.15 15.54 20.38
CA TYR A 303 -8.75 15.95 20.32
C TYR A 303 -7.83 14.82 19.82
N ILE A 304 -8.17 13.55 20.09
CA ILE A 304 -7.39 12.38 19.63
C ILE A 304 -7.40 12.34 18.10
N PHE A 305 -8.59 12.40 17.50
CA PHE A 305 -8.74 12.36 16.05
C PHE A 305 -8.33 13.66 15.37
N PHE A 306 -8.50 14.80 16.05
CA PHE A 306 -8.04 16.10 15.55
C PHE A 306 -6.52 16.14 15.43
N VAL A 307 -5.79 15.74 16.48
CA VAL A 307 -4.32 15.70 16.45
C VAL A 307 -3.83 14.68 15.42
N LEU A 308 -4.45 13.48 15.36
CA LEU A 308 -4.12 12.51 14.31
C LEU A 308 -4.36 13.08 12.90
N GLY A 309 -5.48 13.76 12.70
CA GLY A 309 -5.79 14.42 11.43
C GLY A 309 -4.79 15.51 11.06
N LEU A 310 -4.37 16.33 12.02
CA LEU A 310 -3.31 17.33 11.81
C LEU A 310 -1.96 16.69 11.48
N SER A 311 -1.58 15.61 12.17
CA SER A 311 -0.33 14.89 11.88
C SER A 311 -0.33 14.30 10.47
N ILE A 312 -1.43 13.69 10.04
CA ILE A 312 -1.56 13.11 8.70
C ILE A 312 -1.65 14.21 7.64
N ALA A 313 -2.31 15.33 7.92
CA ALA A 313 -2.33 16.49 7.02
C ALA A 313 -0.92 17.08 6.86
N ALA A 314 -0.15 17.23 7.93
CA ALA A 314 1.24 17.69 7.86
C ALA A 314 2.10 16.75 6.98
N TYR A 315 1.93 15.44 7.12
CA TYR A 315 2.55 14.46 6.24
C TYR A 315 2.14 14.64 4.77
N PHE A 316 0.85 14.84 4.50
CA PHE A 316 0.36 15.07 3.14
C PHE A 316 0.98 16.32 2.50
N PHE A 317 1.07 17.43 3.22
CA PHE A 317 1.73 18.63 2.72
C PHE A 317 3.23 18.43 2.53
N PHE A 318 3.88 17.68 3.42
CA PHE A 318 5.30 17.36 3.31
C PHE A 318 5.59 16.48 2.09
N GLU A 319 4.75 15.49 1.79
CA GLU A 319 4.95 14.54 0.68
C GLU A 319 4.16 14.88 -0.59
N ILE A 320 3.55 16.07 -0.69
CA ILE A 320 2.56 16.33 -1.74
C ILE A 320 3.09 16.12 -3.17
N ASN A 321 4.37 16.43 -3.39
CA ASN A 321 5.06 16.19 -4.66
C ASN A 321 5.28 14.70 -4.94
N MET A 322 5.63 13.91 -3.92
CA MET A 322 5.79 12.46 -4.03
C MET A 322 4.45 11.74 -4.20
N ILE A 323 3.37 12.26 -3.59
CA ILE A 323 2.00 11.76 -3.79
C ILE A 323 1.56 12.07 -5.22
N GLY A 324 1.81 13.31 -5.66
CA GLY A 324 1.45 13.79 -6.99
C GLY A 324 -0.04 13.55 -7.31
N LYS A 325 -0.31 13.17 -8.56
CA LYS A 325 -1.66 12.83 -9.04
C LYS A 325 -1.91 11.33 -9.15
N VAL A 326 -0.86 10.50 -8.99
CA VAL A 326 -0.91 9.09 -9.34
C VAL A 326 -0.62 8.16 -8.15
N HIS A 327 0.16 8.58 -7.15
CA HIS A 327 0.56 7.73 -6.02
C HIS A 327 -0.47 7.73 -4.88
N ASP A 328 -1.72 7.40 -5.23
CA ASP A 328 -2.88 7.38 -4.34
C ASP A 328 -2.73 6.48 -3.10
N TYR A 329 -1.88 5.44 -3.12
CA TYR A 329 -1.61 4.58 -1.96
C TYR A 329 -0.88 5.31 -0.81
N TYR A 330 -0.19 6.42 -1.06
CA TYR A 330 0.41 7.25 -0.01
C TYR A 330 -0.66 7.88 0.90
N LEU A 331 -1.92 7.95 0.45
CA LEU A 331 -3.02 8.52 1.20
C LEU A 331 -3.71 7.51 2.14
N PHE A 332 -3.23 6.26 2.21
CA PHE A 332 -3.79 5.25 3.11
C PHE A 332 -3.87 5.66 4.58
N PRO A 333 -2.89 6.41 5.16
CA PRO A 333 -3.00 6.90 6.52
C PRO A 333 -4.30 7.68 6.79
N PHE A 334 -4.91 8.32 5.78
CA PHE A 334 -6.18 9.03 5.93
C PHE A 334 -7.40 8.12 6.05
N LEU A 335 -7.36 6.88 5.54
CA LEU A 335 -8.55 6.05 5.36
C LEU A 335 -9.33 5.82 6.68
N PRO A 336 -8.70 5.48 7.83
CA PRO A 336 -9.45 5.34 9.08
C PRO A 336 -10.17 6.61 9.54
N LEU A 337 -9.59 7.80 9.32
CA LEU A 337 -10.23 9.09 9.64
C LEU A 337 -11.36 9.43 8.66
N ILE A 338 -11.13 9.21 7.37
CA ILE A 338 -12.15 9.41 6.33
C ILE A 338 -13.37 8.54 6.65
N PHE A 339 -13.16 7.26 6.93
CA PHE A 339 -14.26 6.35 7.17
C PHE A 339 -14.91 6.54 8.54
N LEU A 340 -14.18 7.08 9.54
CA LEU A 340 -14.80 7.57 10.78
C LEU A 340 -15.84 8.67 10.50
N LEU A 341 -15.51 9.61 9.60
CA LEU A 341 -16.45 10.65 9.15
C LEU A 341 -17.62 10.05 8.37
N VAL A 342 -17.36 9.13 7.44
CA VAL A 342 -18.41 8.41 6.70
C VAL A 342 -19.40 7.73 7.66
N VAL A 343 -18.93 7.00 8.69
CA VAL A 343 -19.82 6.37 9.68
C VAL A 343 -20.64 7.39 10.45
N TYR A 344 -20.03 8.53 10.82
CA TYR A 344 -20.76 9.61 11.49
C TYR A 344 -21.85 10.21 10.58
N GLY A 345 -21.57 10.35 9.28
CA GLY A 345 -22.55 10.74 8.27
C GLY A 345 -23.72 9.75 8.15
N ILE A 346 -23.41 8.46 8.03
CA ILE A 346 -24.40 7.37 8.02
C ILE A 346 -25.28 7.46 9.27
N LYS A 347 -24.68 7.63 10.46
CA LYS A 347 -25.39 7.79 11.73
C LYS A 347 -26.38 8.95 11.70
N LYS A 348 -26.02 10.07 11.08
CA LYS A 348 -26.89 11.25 11.02
C LYS A 348 -28.03 11.08 10.03
N MET A 349 -27.77 10.52 8.86
CA MET A 349 -28.79 10.30 7.85
C MET A 349 -29.79 9.21 8.27
N ILE A 350 -29.33 8.08 8.82
CA ILE A 350 -30.21 6.97 9.21
C ILE A 350 -31.11 7.29 10.42
N ASN A 351 -30.63 8.14 11.33
CA ASN A 351 -31.38 8.56 12.52
C ASN A 351 -32.23 9.81 12.28
N SER A 352 -32.22 10.38 11.08
CA SER A 352 -33.06 11.52 10.73
C SER A 352 -34.56 11.17 10.85
N GLN A 353 -35.40 12.16 11.12
CA GLN A 353 -36.85 11.98 11.07
C GLN A 353 -37.36 11.84 9.62
N ASN A 354 -36.62 12.40 8.65
CA ASN A 354 -36.97 12.32 7.23
C ASN A 354 -36.76 10.89 6.69
N LYS A 355 -37.84 10.22 6.29
CA LYS A 355 -37.81 8.86 5.73
C LYS A 355 -36.99 8.78 4.43
N ALA A 356 -36.99 9.81 3.60
CA ALA A 356 -36.22 9.84 2.35
C ALA A 356 -34.71 9.68 2.62
N LEU A 357 -34.18 10.37 3.64
CA LEU A 357 -32.76 10.24 4.00
C LEU A 357 -32.39 8.82 4.43
N LYS A 358 -33.33 8.08 5.06
CA LYS A 358 -33.11 6.67 5.42
C LYS A 358 -33.04 5.79 4.18
N TYR A 359 -33.99 5.93 3.25
CA TYR A 359 -33.99 5.18 1.99
C TYR A 359 -32.75 5.48 1.16
N ILE A 360 -32.38 6.77 1.04
CA ILE A 360 -31.13 7.20 0.41
C ILE A 360 -29.93 6.55 1.09
N THR A 361 -29.86 6.51 2.43
CA THR A 361 -28.76 5.84 3.14
C THR A 361 -28.61 4.37 2.76
N PHE A 362 -29.71 3.61 2.72
CA PHE A 362 -29.65 2.19 2.34
C PHE A 362 -29.30 2.00 0.87
N PHE A 363 -29.84 2.82 -0.03
CA PHE A 363 -29.50 2.81 -1.44
C PHE A 363 -28.01 3.11 -1.67
N LEU A 364 -27.47 4.14 -1.03
CA LEU A 364 -26.07 4.50 -1.14
C LEU A 364 -25.15 3.40 -0.60
N LEU A 365 -25.50 2.74 0.51
CA LEU A 365 -24.75 1.58 1.00
C LEU A 365 -24.79 0.41 0.01
N LEU A 366 -25.95 0.16 -0.61
CA LEU A 366 -26.13 -0.92 -1.58
C LEU A 366 -25.32 -0.72 -2.86
N ILE A 367 -25.16 0.53 -3.32
CA ILE A 367 -24.46 0.83 -4.58
C ILE A 367 -22.92 0.89 -4.45
N LEU A 368 -22.37 0.94 -3.23
CA LEU A 368 -20.91 1.07 -3.02
C LEU A 368 -20.07 0.00 -3.74
N PRO A 369 -20.43 -1.31 -3.72
CA PRO A 369 -19.67 -2.31 -4.46
C PRO A 369 -19.65 -2.03 -5.96
N VAL A 370 -20.79 -1.59 -6.53
CA VAL A 370 -20.91 -1.29 -7.96
C VAL A 370 -20.03 -0.10 -8.32
N THR A 371 -20.10 1.01 -7.57
CA THR A 371 -19.27 2.19 -7.84
C THR A 371 -17.78 1.91 -7.62
N ALA A 372 -17.42 1.07 -6.66
CA ALA A 372 -16.03 0.62 -6.47
C ALA A 372 -15.52 -0.18 -7.67
N TYR A 373 -16.33 -1.14 -8.14
CA TYR A 373 -16.01 -1.92 -9.32
C TYR A 373 -15.83 -1.03 -10.55
N LEU A 374 -16.80 -0.15 -10.83
CA LEU A 374 -16.76 0.74 -11.99
C LEU A 374 -15.53 1.66 -11.97
N ARG A 375 -15.13 2.14 -10.78
CA ARG A 375 -13.99 3.05 -10.66
C ARG A 375 -12.63 2.36 -10.75
N SER A 376 -12.52 1.12 -10.26
CA SER A 376 -11.23 0.45 -10.04
C SER A 376 -10.95 -0.75 -10.94
N ASN A 377 -11.97 -1.42 -11.50
CA ASN A 377 -11.77 -2.68 -12.22
C ASN A 377 -10.92 -2.53 -13.49
N SER A 378 -11.01 -1.38 -14.18
CA SER A 378 -10.19 -1.08 -15.37
C SER A 378 -8.70 -0.97 -15.07
N ARG A 379 -8.29 -0.84 -13.79
CA ARG A 379 -6.88 -0.74 -13.39
C ARG A 379 -6.13 -2.06 -13.54
N TRP A 380 -6.80 -3.22 -13.63
CA TRP A 380 -6.17 -4.50 -13.97
C TRP A 380 -6.28 -4.82 -15.46
N ASN A 381 -5.85 -3.89 -16.30
CA ASN A 381 -5.85 -4.06 -17.76
C ASN A 381 -4.63 -4.87 -18.21
N THR A 382 -4.84 -6.09 -18.70
CA THR A 382 -3.73 -6.93 -19.21
C THR A 382 -3.27 -6.54 -20.61
N LYS A 383 -4.07 -5.77 -21.36
CA LYS A 383 -3.68 -5.25 -22.67
C LYS A 383 -2.80 -4.01 -22.56
N ASP A 384 -2.94 -3.28 -21.46
CA ASP A 384 -2.11 -2.12 -21.11
C ASP A 384 -1.67 -2.26 -19.65
N PRO A 385 -0.70 -3.15 -19.38
CA PRO A 385 -0.33 -3.51 -18.01
C PRO A 385 0.57 -2.46 -17.34
N GLY A 386 0.89 -1.34 -18.01
CA GLY A 386 1.83 -0.31 -17.53
C GLY A 386 3.29 -0.54 -17.94
N PHE A 387 3.53 -1.48 -18.84
CA PHE A 387 4.82 -1.82 -19.47
C PHE A 387 4.53 -2.58 -20.77
N ASN A 388 5.57 -3.00 -21.51
CA ASN A 388 5.39 -3.74 -22.75
C ASN A 388 4.51 -5.01 -22.57
N PRO A 389 3.33 -5.09 -23.20
CA PRO A 389 2.40 -6.22 -23.04
C PRO A 389 2.97 -7.58 -23.45
N VAL A 390 4.06 -7.62 -24.24
CA VAL A 390 4.74 -8.86 -24.63
C VAL A 390 5.38 -9.54 -23.41
N LEU A 391 5.94 -8.78 -22.47
CA LEU A 391 6.48 -9.33 -21.22
C LEU A 391 5.42 -10.10 -20.43
N TYR A 392 4.18 -9.61 -20.44
CA TYR A 392 3.05 -10.27 -19.78
C TYR A 392 2.56 -11.49 -20.56
N SER A 393 2.23 -11.30 -21.84
CA SER A 393 1.60 -12.33 -22.68
C SER A 393 2.53 -13.51 -23.02
N HIS A 394 3.84 -13.25 -23.14
CA HIS A 394 4.86 -14.25 -23.49
C HIS A 394 5.76 -14.61 -22.31
N LYS A 395 5.33 -14.30 -21.07
CA LYS A 395 6.11 -14.50 -19.84
C LYS A 395 6.76 -15.89 -19.73
N LYS A 396 6.01 -16.96 -20.05
CA LYS A 396 6.51 -18.35 -19.97
C LYS A 396 7.59 -18.64 -21.00
N GLU A 397 7.39 -18.18 -22.24
CA GLU A 397 8.35 -18.35 -23.33
C GLU A 397 9.64 -17.59 -23.04
N LEU A 398 9.53 -16.31 -22.67
CA LEU A 398 10.67 -15.46 -22.32
C LEU A 398 11.54 -16.06 -21.20
N ARG A 399 10.92 -16.69 -20.20
CA ARG A 399 11.62 -17.37 -19.10
C ARG A 399 12.38 -18.62 -19.57
N ALA A 400 11.91 -19.28 -20.62
CA ALA A 400 12.46 -20.51 -21.17
C ALA A 400 13.55 -20.29 -22.24
N LEU A 401 13.70 -19.07 -22.76
CA LEU A 401 14.69 -18.73 -23.80
C LEU A 401 16.14 -18.97 -23.37
N CYS A 402 16.43 -18.89 -22.07
CA CYS A 402 17.77 -19.07 -21.53
C CYS A 402 17.75 -19.78 -20.18
N SER A 403 18.89 -20.38 -19.81
CA SER A 403 19.07 -21.07 -18.53
C SER A 403 18.71 -20.19 -17.34
N ASP A 404 18.17 -20.75 -16.27
CA ASP A 404 17.75 -19.99 -15.08
C ASP A 404 18.83 -19.16 -14.40
N ASN A 405 20.09 -19.61 -14.50
CA ASN A 405 21.25 -18.90 -13.93
C ASN A 405 21.90 -17.92 -14.91
N ALA A 406 21.33 -17.70 -16.10
CA ALA A 406 21.87 -16.74 -17.05
C ALA A 406 21.72 -15.30 -16.52
N LEU A 407 22.82 -14.54 -16.55
CA LEU A 407 22.79 -13.11 -16.29
C LEU A 407 22.40 -12.38 -17.57
N CYS A 408 21.52 -11.40 -17.44
CA CYS A 408 20.94 -10.68 -18.57
C CYS A 408 21.17 -9.17 -18.44
N ILE A 409 21.18 -8.49 -19.58
CA ILE A 409 20.90 -7.06 -19.67
C ILE A 409 19.43 -6.94 -20.04
N ALA A 410 18.69 -6.06 -19.37
CA ALA A 410 17.27 -5.87 -19.60
C ALA A 410 16.92 -4.37 -19.72
N GLY A 411 15.99 -4.00 -20.58
CA GLY A 411 15.51 -2.62 -20.68
C GLY A 411 14.77 -2.37 -21.98
N ASN A 412 13.94 -1.34 -22.10
CA ASN A 412 13.98 -0.11 -21.35
C ASN A 412 13.03 -0.18 -20.14
N ASP A 413 13.59 -0.13 -18.92
CA ASP A 413 12.80 -0.24 -17.69
C ASP A 413 13.25 0.77 -16.63
N GLU A 414 12.56 1.91 -16.60
CA GLU A 414 12.76 2.97 -15.60
C GLU A 414 12.57 2.49 -14.16
N SER A 415 11.74 1.46 -13.94
CA SER A 415 11.56 0.92 -12.60
C SER A 415 12.74 0.10 -12.11
N ARG A 416 13.51 -0.48 -13.05
CA ARG A 416 14.57 -1.46 -12.77
C ARG A 416 14.09 -2.80 -12.19
N TYR A 417 12.77 -3.01 -12.06
CA TYR A 417 12.20 -4.20 -11.42
C TYR A 417 11.26 -5.00 -12.32
N ILE A 418 10.53 -4.37 -13.24
CA ILE A 418 9.49 -5.02 -14.04
C ILE A 418 10.11 -6.08 -14.95
N PHE A 419 11.11 -5.73 -15.75
CA PHE A 419 11.72 -6.64 -16.72
C PHE A 419 12.28 -7.88 -16.02
N LEU A 420 13.17 -7.68 -15.04
CA LEU A 420 13.84 -8.77 -14.33
C LEU A 420 12.85 -9.68 -13.57
N TYR A 421 11.75 -9.12 -13.06
CA TYR A 421 10.66 -9.90 -12.47
C TYR A 421 9.97 -10.79 -13.51
N TYR A 422 9.59 -10.21 -14.65
CA TYR A 422 8.83 -10.91 -15.68
C TYR A 422 9.65 -12.03 -16.33
N ILE A 423 10.93 -11.79 -16.63
CA ILE A 423 11.82 -12.80 -17.19
C ILE A 423 12.42 -13.75 -16.13
N ASN A 424 12.22 -13.46 -14.83
CA ASN A 424 12.75 -14.23 -13.70
C ASN A 424 14.26 -14.48 -13.81
N LYS A 425 15.02 -13.45 -14.15
CA LYS A 425 16.48 -13.49 -14.22
C LYS A 425 17.08 -12.39 -13.35
N LYS A 426 18.38 -12.54 -13.07
CA LYS A 426 19.20 -11.49 -12.46
C LYS A 426 20.01 -10.81 -13.55
N GLY A 427 20.35 -9.54 -13.34
CA GLY A 427 20.97 -8.79 -14.41
C GLY A 427 21.18 -7.32 -14.13
N TRP A 428 21.45 -6.59 -15.20
CA TRP A 428 21.58 -5.14 -15.18
C TRP A 428 20.48 -4.51 -16.01
N VAL A 429 19.94 -3.40 -15.52
CA VAL A 429 18.85 -2.69 -16.20
C VAL A 429 19.31 -1.35 -16.75
N PHE A 430 18.87 -1.05 -17.97
CA PHE A 430 18.97 0.29 -18.55
C PHE A 430 17.57 0.90 -18.72
N ASP A 431 17.53 2.22 -18.69
CA ASP A 431 16.32 3.02 -18.82
C ASP A 431 16.51 4.14 -19.85
N LYS A 432 15.43 4.82 -20.23
CA LYS A 432 15.42 5.97 -21.15
C LYS A 432 16.14 5.71 -22.47
N ASP A 433 16.02 4.48 -22.98
CA ASP A 433 16.71 3.96 -24.16
C ASP A 433 18.25 4.10 -24.11
N ASN A 434 18.82 4.29 -22.92
CA ASN A 434 20.23 4.59 -22.70
C ASN A 434 21.07 3.32 -22.50
N LEU A 435 21.16 2.51 -23.55
CA LEU A 435 22.14 1.42 -23.63
C LEU A 435 23.29 1.86 -24.54
N ASN A 436 24.43 2.18 -23.94
CA ASN A 436 25.65 2.61 -24.64
C ASN A 436 26.74 1.53 -24.62
N LYS A 437 27.79 1.75 -25.41
CA LYS A 437 28.95 0.87 -25.53
C LYS A 437 29.58 0.50 -24.18
N ASP A 438 29.84 1.50 -23.34
CA ASP A 438 30.53 1.31 -22.06
C ASP A 438 29.72 0.40 -21.12
N ASN A 439 28.40 0.60 -21.06
CA ASN A 439 27.51 -0.22 -20.23
C ASN A 439 27.46 -1.67 -20.71
N ILE A 440 27.27 -1.91 -22.02
CA ILE A 440 27.18 -3.27 -22.55
C ILE A 440 28.52 -4.01 -22.40
N GLU A 441 29.66 -3.36 -22.69
CA GLU A 441 30.99 -3.95 -22.49
C GLU A 441 31.24 -4.33 -21.02
N LYS A 442 30.90 -3.41 -20.10
CA LYS A 442 31.03 -3.63 -18.66
C LYS A 442 30.15 -4.77 -18.14
N TRP A 443 28.92 -4.89 -18.63
CA TRP A 443 28.01 -5.93 -18.16
C TRP A 443 28.34 -7.29 -18.78
N MET A 444 28.79 -7.32 -20.03
CA MET A 444 29.31 -8.53 -20.66
C MET A 444 30.56 -9.06 -19.97
N SER A 445 31.51 -8.19 -19.59
CA SER A 445 32.71 -8.61 -18.83
C SER A 445 32.37 -9.16 -17.43
N LYS A 446 31.22 -8.77 -16.88
CA LYS A 446 30.65 -9.33 -15.63
C LYS A 446 29.78 -10.57 -15.85
N GLY A 447 29.68 -11.06 -17.08
CA GLY A 447 29.02 -12.32 -17.40
C GLY A 447 27.61 -12.22 -17.95
N ALA A 448 27.15 -11.03 -18.40
CA ALA A 448 25.91 -10.92 -19.16
C ALA A 448 25.97 -11.78 -20.43
N LYS A 449 24.95 -12.62 -20.66
CA LYS A 449 24.88 -13.53 -21.81
C LYS A 449 23.75 -13.19 -22.79
N TYR A 450 22.74 -12.46 -22.33
CA TYR A 450 21.54 -12.15 -23.12
C TYR A 450 21.14 -10.69 -22.92
N LEU A 451 20.60 -10.08 -23.97
CA LEU A 451 19.95 -8.78 -23.94
C LEU A 451 18.46 -8.96 -24.22
N PHE A 452 17.62 -8.63 -23.23
CA PHE A 452 16.18 -8.53 -23.38
C PHE A 452 15.83 -7.06 -23.56
N SER A 453 15.28 -6.69 -24.73
CA SER A 453 14.96 -5.29 -24.95
C SER A 453 13.74 -4.99 -25.79
N ASP A 454 12.98 -3.98 -25.39
CA ASP A 454 11.90 -3.40 -26.18
C ASP A 454 12.19 -1.98 -26.70
N SER A 455 13.41 -1.49 -26.50
CA SER A 455 13.89 -0.25 -27.10
C SER A 455 14.46 -0.50 -28.49
N ARG A 456 14.76 0.58 -29.21
CA ARG A 456 15.53 0.52 -30.45
C ARG A 456 17.04 0.62 -30.24
N SER A 457 17.55 0.39 -29.02
CA SER A 457 18.99 0.49 -28.76
C SER A 457 19.82 -0.52 -29.56
N ASP A 458 19.20 -1.63 -29.96
CA ASP A 458 19.74 -2.66 -30.87
C ASP A 458 20.01 -2.13 -32.30
N THR A 459 19.44 -0.97 -32.68
CA THR A 459 19.63 -0.41 -34.02
C THR A 459 20.93 0.37 -34.17
N SER A 460 21.53 0.82 -33.08
CA SER A 460 22.79 1.56 -33.10
C SER A 460 23.94 0.65 -33.53
N GLN A 461 24.83 1.17 -34.38
CA GLN A 461 25.97 0.38 -34.88
C GLN A 461 26.90 -0.07 -33.74
N GLU A 462 26.99 0.75 -32.69
CA GLU A 462 27.78 0.46 -31.50
C GLU A 462 27.27 -0.80 -30.78
N ILE A 463 25.95 -0.92 -30.54
CA ILE A 463 25.38 -2.07 -29.84
C ILE A 463 25.36 -3.32 -30.71
N LYS A 464 25.08 -3.20 -32.02
CA LYS A 464 25.06 -4.34 -32.96
C LYS A 464 26.35 -5.16 -32.94
N ASN A 465 27.49 -4.54 -32.69
CA ASN A 465 28.77 -5.23 -32.64
C ASN A 465 28.84 -6.28 -31.52
N TYR A 466 28.00 -6.18 -30.48
CA TYR A 466 27.95 -7.09 -29.34
C TYR A 466 26.85 -8.16 -29.43
N LEU A 467 25.93 -8.04 -30.40
CA LEU A 467 24.82 -8.98 -30.58
C LEU A 467 25.28 -10.18 -31.45
N ASP A 468 25.04 -11.39 -30.98
CA ASP A 468 25.37 -12.64 -31.69
C ASP A 468 24.18 -13.10 -32.53
N THR A 469 23.11 -13.54 -31.88
CA THR A 469 21.94 -14.13 -32.52
C THR A 469 20.66 -13.59 -31.92
N LEU A 470 19.70 -13.21 -32.78
CA LEU A 470 18.33 -12.91 -32.38
C LEU A 470 17.60 -14.24 -32.11
N ILE A 471 17.14 -14.44 -30.88
CA ILE A 471 16.50 -15.70 -30.45
C ILE A 471 15.00 -15.55 -30.17
N PHE A 472 14.49 -14.32 -30.10
CA PHE A 472 13.07 -14.03 -29.97
C PHE A 472 12.76 -12.62 -30.46
N GLU A 473 11.65 -12.44 -31.16
CA GLU A 473 11.13 -11.13 -31.58
C GLU A 473 9.61 -11.17 -31.60
N GLN A 474 8.97 -10.27 -30.86
CA GLN A 474 7.53 -10.08 -30.87
C GLN A 474 7.21 -8.61 -30.61
N GLY A 475 6.57 -7.95 -31.59
CA GLY A 475 6.32 -6.52 -31.52
C GLY A 475 7.63 -5.73 -31.42
N THR A 476 7.77 -4.91 -30.37
CA THR A 476 9.02 -4.19 -30.10
C THR A 476 10.01 -4.99 -29.25
N LEU A 477 9.57 -6.04 -28.56
CA LEU A 477 10.42 -6.82 -27.66
C LEU A 477 11.26 -7.82 -28.46
N LYS A 478 12.57 -7.72 -28.32
CA LYS A 478 13.57 -8.60 -28.89
C LYS A 478 14.46 -9.19 -27.81
N VAL A 479 14.95 -10.40 -28.05
CA VAL A 479 15.95 -11.05 -27.19
C VAL A 479 17.11 -11.50 -28.04
N PHE A 480 18.30 -11.03 -27.68
CA PHE A 480 19.55 -11.39 -28.34
C PHE A 480 20.44 -12.19 -27.39
N LYS A 481 21.11 -13.19 -27.94
CA LYS A 481 22.33 -13.72 -27.32
C LYS A 481 23.47 -12.72 -27.55
N LEU A 482 24.29 -12.49 -26.54
CA LEU A 482 25.46 -11.62 -26.63
C LEU A 482 26.68 -12.43 -27.08
N LYS A 483 27.58 -11.79 -27.84
CA LYS A 483 28.84 -12.40 -28.26
C LYS A 483 29.71 -12.73 -27.04
N THR A 484 30.44 -13.83 -27.10
CA THR A 484 31.49 -14.11 -26.11
C THR A 484 32.61 -13.10 -26.29
N GLN A 485 32.99 -12.37 -25.24
CA GLN A 485 34.24 -11.60 -25.27
C GLN A 485 35.39 -12.60 -25.34
N HIS A 486 36.08 -12.66 -26.48
CA HIS A 486 37.40 -13.28 -26.54
C HIS A 486 38.35 -12.34 -25.79
N ASN A 487 38.90 -12.83 -24.67
CA ASN A 487 39.99 -12.14 -23.98
C ASN A 487 41.19 -11.94 -24.90
#